data_AF-N1J587-F1
#
_entry.id   AF-N1J587-F1
#
_cell.length_a   1.000
_cell.length_b   1.000
_cell.length_c   1.000
_cell.angle_alpha   90.00
_cell.angle_beta   90.00
_cell.angle_gamma   90.00
#
_symmetry.space_group_name_H-M   'P 1'
#
loop_
_entity.id
_entity.type
_entity.pdbx_description
1 polymer ?
#
loop_
_entity_poly.entity_id
_entity_poly.type
_entity_poly.pdbx_seq_one_letter_code
_entity_poly.pdbx_strand_id
1 'polypeptide(L)'
;MEELSQANPLATVFPAPPPFYQSFTPTNIQKFAAHRAKVLGSEKNVASDASTLLADLPAELVHLQPPELPSAEEGKFRCFGDVYYIFGKVKEDLPSLEAMGVEQVYTPPTSPARIQSPSQDLQAHHDRAFILKRLAKSLLLNFLELLGVLATNPSLWTQKVQDIRTLAINFHHLLNEYRPHQARESLIMIMREQLAKKKAEIQSVRECGERVEKILEGLGSISLDEPKVYEKEPEVDVEEIIWESMEKELA
;
A
#
# COMPACT_ATOMS: atom_id res chain seq x y z
N MET A 1 29.51 41.61 -6.24
CA MET A 1 29.51 40.75 -7.44
C MET A 1 30.59 39.72 -7.22
N GLU A 2 30.26 38.61 -6.58
CA GLU A 2 31.14 37.43 -6.56
C GLU A 2 30.56 36.46 -7.58
N GLU A 3 31.15 36.47 -8.78
CA GLU A 3 30.97 35.37 -9.73
C GLU A 3 31.60 34.13 -9.09
N LEU A 4 30.74 33.27 -8.53
CA LEU A 4 31.15 31.95 -8.10
C LEU A 4 31.59 31.18 -9.36
N SER A 5 32.91 31.04 -9.47
CA SER A 5 33.63 30.10 -10.34
C SER A 5 32.74 28.92 -10.74
N GLN A 6 32.35 28.88 -12.01
CA GLN A 6 31.78 27.68 -12.63
C GLN A 6 32.83 26.57 -12.54
N ALA A 7 32.74 25.77 -11.47
CA ALA A 7 33.51 24.55 -11.34
C ALA A 7 33.15 23.67 -12.54
N ASN A 8 34.18 23.31 -13.31
CA ASN A 8 34.06 22.55 -14.54
C ASN A 8 33.27 21.25 -14.27
N PRO A 9 32.05 21.07 -14.80
CA PRO A 9 31.13 19.99 -14.41
C PRO A 9 31.62 18.59 -14.82
N LEU A 10 32.76 18.50 -15.51
CA LEU A 10 33.40 17.26 -15.96
C LEU A 10 34.43 16.70 -14.98
N ALA A 11 34.70 17.35 -13.84
CA ALA A 11 35.78 16.96 -12.93
C ALA A 11 35.34 16.08 -11.73
N THR A 12 34.04 15.81 -11.55
CA THR A 12 33.52 15.02 -10.42
C THR A 12 32.65 13.85 -10.88
N VAL A 13 32.78 12.70 -10.22
CA VAL A 13 32.01 11.46 -10.53
C VAL A 13 30.50 11.66 -10.32
N PHE A 14 30.11 12.59 -9.45
CA PHE A 14 28.73 12.94 -9.17
C PHE A 14 28.48 14.41 -9.51
N PRO A 15 27.30 14.73 -10.08
CA PRO A 15 26.93 16.12 -10.31
C PRO A 15 26.76 16.85 -8.97
N ALA A 16 27.06 18.15 -8.96
CA ALA A 16 26.74 19.00 -7.82
C ALA A 16 25.22 18.99 -7.56
N PRO A 17 24.78 19.16 -6.30
CA PRO A 17 23.35 19.24 -5.99
C PRO A 17 22.70 20.41 -6.76
N PRO A 18 21.42 20.31 -7.11
CA PRO A 18 20.71 21.36 -7.83
C PRO A 18 20.75 22.72 -7.11
N PRO A 19 20.92 23.85 -7.81
CA PRO A 19 21.21 25.16 -7.20
C PRO A 19 20.13 25.66 -6.24
N PHE A 20 18.90 25.15 -6.34
CA PHE A 20 17.78 25.51 -5.46
C PHE A 20 18.01 25.16 -3.99
N TYR A 21 19.00 24.33 -3.62
CA TYR A 21 19.29 24.05 -2.21
C TYR A 21 19.69 25.32 -1.44
N GLN A 22 20.28 26.32 -2.11
CA GLN A 22 20.73 27.56 -1.48
C GLN A 22 19.57 28.44 -0.99
N SER A 23 18.37 28.32 -1.58
CA SER A 23 17.18 29.04 -1.11
C SER A 23 16.60 28.49 0.20
N PHE A 24 17.01 27.30 0.66
CA PHE A 24 16.55 26.66 1.90
C PHE A 24 17.27 27.22 3.15
N THR A 25 17.17 28.53 3.36
CA THR A 25 17.67 29.19 4.58
C THR A 25 16.58 29.25 5.66
N PRO A 26 16.94 29.25 6.96
CA PRO A 26 15.95 29.32 8.05
C PRO A 26 15.08 30.58 7.96
N THR A 27 15.65 31.69 7.48
CA THR A 27 14.94 32.94 7.25
C THR A 27 13.89 32.82 6.14
N ASN A 28 14.22 32.15 5.03
CA ASN A 28 13.30 31.99 3.91
C ASN A 28 12.18 31.01 4.24
N ILE A 29 12.48 29.97 5.01
CA ILE A 29 11.47 29.02 5.51
C ILE A 29 10.44 29.73 6.39
N GLN A 30 10.88 30.60 7.30
CA GLN A 30 9.96 31.39 8.14
C GLN A 30 9.10 32.36 7.32
N LYS A 31 9.70 33.04 6.33
CA LYS A 31 8.96 33.92 5.40
C LYS A 31 7.92 33.15 4.58
N PHE A 32 8.29 31.96 4.08
CA PHE A 32 7.38 31.09 3.33
C PHE A 32 6.22 30.59 4.20
N ALA A 33 6.50 30.16 5.43
CA ALA A 33 5.46 29.75 6.39
C ALA A 33 4.50 30.91 6.70
N ALA A 34 5.00 32.12 6.91
CA ALA A 34 4.19 33.31 7.10
C ALA A 34 3.35 33.66 5.86
N HIS A 35 3.92 33.53 4.65
CA HIS A 35 3.20 33.76 3.40
C HIS A 35 2.08 32.74 3.18
N ARG A 36 2.37 31.46 3.43
CA ARG A 36 1.38 30.38 3.36
C ARG A 36 0.27 30.57 4.37
N ALA A 37 0.59 30.93 5.62
CA ALA A 37 -0.42 31.21 6.66
C ALA A 37 -1.31 32.41 6.32
N LYS A 38 -0.77 33.43 5.64
CA LYS A 38 -1.55 34.58 5.15
C LYS A 38 -2.52 34.20 4.03
N VAL A 39 -2.09 33.35 3.08
CA VAL A 39 -2.90 32.99 1.92
C VAL A 39 -3.97 31.94 2.25
N LEU A 40 -3.68 30.98 3.13
CA LEU A 40 -4.62 29.91 3.46
C LEU A 40 -5.63 30.25 4.57
N GLY A 41 -5.43 31.34 5.32
CA GLY A 41 -6.23 31.63 6.51
C GLY A 41 -5.97 30.63 7.64
N SER A 42 -6.20 31.02 8.89
CA SER A 42 -5.72 30.28 10.07
C SER A 42 -6.44 28.97 10.40
N GLU A 43 -7.05 28.25 9.46
CA GLU A 43 -7.80 27.03 9.78
C GLU A 43 -7.66 25.89 8.76
N LYS A 44 -7.04 24.80 9.27
CA LYS A 44 -7.29 23.36 9.03
C LYS A 44 -6.26 22.58 8.17
N ASN A 45 -5.78 21.50 8.82
CA ASN A 45 -5.15 20.28 8.28
C ASN A 45 -3.88 20.43 7.43
N VAL A 46 -2.73 20.45 8.12
CA VAL A 46 -1.35 20.49 7.60
C VAL A 46 -1.00 19.37 6.61
N ALA A 47 -1.77 18.27 6.56
CA ALA A 47 -1.41 17.08 5.77
C ALA A 47 -1.92 17.08 4.31
N SER A 48 -3.00 17.79 3.98
CA SER A 48 -3.60 17.81 2.63
C SER A 48 -3.08 18.92 1.72
N ASP A 49 -2.03 19.59 2.17
CA ASP A 49 -1.88 21.03 1.97
C ASP A 49 -0.58 21.39 1.22
N ALA A 50 0.19 20.37 0.82
CA ALA A 50 1.37 20.50 -0.01
C ALA A 50 1.06 20.78 -1.50
N SER A 51 -0.21 20.69 -1.91
CA SER A 51 -0.65 20.79 -3.31
C SER A 51 -1.28 22.14 -3.68
N THR A 52 -1.46 23.07 -2.73
CA THR A 52 -1.98 24.41 -3.02
C THR A 52 -0.84 25.29 -3.52
N LEU A 53 -0.76 25.45 -4.85
CA LEU A 53 0.23 26.31 -5.47
C LEU A 53 -0.09 27.78 -5.16
N LEU A 54 0.88 28.47 -4.56
CA LEU A 54 0.78 29.91 -4.28
C LEU A 54 1.25 30.66 -5.54
N ALA A 55 0.36 31.41 -6.18
CA ALA A 55 0.62 32.01 -7.49
C ALA A 55 1.57 33.22 -7.48
N ASP A 56 1.75 33.89 -6.33
CA ASP A 56 2.44 35.17 -6.24
C ASP A 56 3.59 35.12 -5.21
N LEU A 57 4.59 34.28 -5.46
CA LEU A 57 5.77 34.14 -4.60
C LEU A 57 6.98 34.93 -5.13
N PRO A 58 7.70 35.65 -4.24
CA PRO A 58 9.02 36.19 -4.56
C PRO A 58 9.96 35.09 -5.09
N ALA A 59 10.80 35.43 -6.08
CA ALA A 59 11.73 34.50 -6.74
C ALA A 59 12.60 33.68 -5.77
N GLU A 60 12.92 34.23 -4.60
CA GLU A 60 13.71 33.56 -3.55
C GLU A 60 12.95 32.45 -2.81
N LEU A 61 11.61 32.50 -2.81
CA LEU A 61 10.72 31.56 -2.10
C LEU A 61 10.09 30.52 -3.04
N VAL A 62 10.16 30.74 -4.37
CA VAL A 62 9.58 29.83 -5.38
C VAL A 62 10.08 28.40 -5.20
N HIS A 63 11.38 28.22 -4.93
CA HIS A 63 11.99 26.91 -4.76
C HIS A 63 11.57 26.16 -3.47
N LEU A 64 10.95 26.85 -2.51
CA LEU A 64 10.41 26.22 -1.29
C LEU A 64 9.04 25.60 -1.53
N GLN A 65 8.39 25.96 -2.63
CA GLN A 65 7.15 25.35 -3.07
C GLN A 65 7.46 24.07 -3.87
N PRO A 66 6.78 22.95 -3.59
CA PRO A 66 6.83 21.80 -4.48
C PRO A 66 6.50 22.23 -5.91
N PRO A 67 7.21 21.70 -6.93
CA PRO A 67 6.93 22.03 -8.31
C PRO A 67 5.49 21.64 -8.67
N GLU A 68 4.90 22.39 -9.59
CA GLU A 68 3.61 22.04 -10.17
C GLU A 68 3.69 20.66 -10.83
N LEU A 69 2.63 19.88 -10.69
CA LEU A 69 2.50 18.62 -11.42
C LEU A 69 2.56 18.94 -12.92
N PRO A 70 3.36 18.21 -13.72
CA PRO A 70 3.43 18.47 -15.16
C PRO A 70 2.03 18.47 -15.77
N SER A 71 1.78 19.42 -16.68
CA SER A 71 0.47 19.56 -17.33
C SER A 71 0.06 18.24 -17.98
N ALA A 72 -1.23 17.89 -17.91
CA ALA A 72 -1.76 16.65 -18.44
C ALA A 72 -1.49 16.43 -19.95
N GLU A 73 -1.11 17.49 -20.68
CA GLU A 73 -0.73 17.46 -22.09
C GLU A 73 0.73 17.01 -22.31
N GLU A 74 1.65 17.36 -21.40
CA GLU A 74 3.05 16.96 -21.42
C GLU A 74 3.32 15.67 -20.63
N GLY A 75 2.27 15.04 -20.09
CA GLY A 75 2.24 14.01 -19.03
C GLY A 75 3.01 12.70 -19.28
N LYS A 76 4.26 12.80 -19.72
CA LYS A 76 5.26 11.75 -19.90
C LYS A 76 6.47 12.14 -19.07
N PHE A 77 6.86 11.32 -18.10
CA PHE A 77 8.09 11.53 -17.35
C PHE A 77 8.99 10.31 -17.49
N ARG A 78 10.30 10.53 -17.63
CA ARG A 78 11.26 9.43 -17.72
C ARG A 78 11.77 9.07 -16.34
N CYS A 79 11.59 7.81 -15.96
CA CYS A 79 12.09 7.27 -14.70
C CYS A 79 12.77 5.92 -14.98
N PHE A 80 13.98 5.71 -14.45
CA PHE A 80 14.74 4.46 -14.61
C PHE A 80 14.90 3.93 -16.05
N GLY A 81 14.93 4.83 -17.03
CA GLY A 81 15.07 4.48 -18.44
C GLY A 81 13.73 4.38 -19.19
N ASP A 82 12.63 4.17 -18.48
CA ASP A 82 11.28 4.04 -19.03
C ASP A 82 10.51 5.36 -19.00
N VAL A 83 9.58 5.51 -19.93
CA VAL A 83 8.69 6.67 -20.01
C VAL A 83 7.35 6.30 -19.38
N TYR A 84 7.02 6.96 -18.29
CA TYR A 84 5.77 6.81 -17.55
C TYR A 84 4.80 7.93 -17.90
N TYR A 85 3.52 7.66 -17.80
CA TYR A 85 2.46 8.64 -18.03
C TYR A 85 1.83 9.07 -16.71
N ILE A 86 1.54 10.36 -16.56
CA ILE A 86 0.92 10.88 -15.34
C ILE A 86 -0.54 10.43 -15.27
N PHE A 87 -0.89 9.74 -14.18
CA PHE A 87 -2.24 9.25 -13.90
C PHE A 87 -3.27 10.38 -13.93
N GLY A 88 -4.32 10.22 -14.73
CA GLY A 88 -5.51 11.09 -14.65
C GLY A 88 -6.25 11.36 -15.96
N LYS A 89 -5.59 11.25 -17.12
CA LYS A 89 -6.27 11.42 -18.44
C LYS A 89 -5.75 10.53 -19.56
N VAL A 90 -4.47 10.15 -19.54
CA VAL A 90 -4.00 9.03 -20.36
C VAL A 90 -4.42 7.80 -19.57
N LYS A 91 -5.52 7.16 -19.98
CA LYS A 91 -5.79 5.81 -19.51
C LYS A 91 -4.48 5.04 -19.69
N GLU A 92 -4.06 4.26 -18.69
CA GLU A 92 -3.04 3.22 -18.88
C GLU A 92 -3.58 2.12 -19.83
N ASP A 93 -4.18 2.53 -20.94
CA ASP A 93 -4.57 1.65 -22.01
C ASP A 93 -3.26 1.22 -22.63
N LEU A 94 -2.99 -0.07 -22.49
CA LEU A 94 -1.93 -0.72 -23.23
C LEU A 94 -2.07 -0.30 -24.71
N PRO A 95 -1.01 0.23 -25.34
CA PRO A 95 -1.08 0.56 -26.77
C PRO A 95 -1.51 -0.70 -27.51
N SER A 96 -2.41 -0.56 -28.49
CA SER A 96 -2.87 -1.72 -29.25
C SER A 96 -1.68 -2.38 -29.96
N LEU A 97 -1.77 -3.71 -30.15
CA LEU A 97 -0.76 -4.47 -30.89
C LEU A 97 -0.50 -3.89 -32.29
N GLU A 98 -1.57 -3.44 -32.96
CA GLU A 98 -1.48 -2.77 -34.25
C GLU A 98 -0.73 -1.43 -34.18
N ALA A 99 -0.92 -0.64 -33.12
CA ALA A 99 -0.18 0.62 -32.91
C ALA A 99 1.31 0.36 -32.62
N MET A 100 1.66 -0.82 -32.10
CA MET A 100 3.04 -1.29 -31.95
C MET A 100 3.61 -1.92 -33.23
N GLY A 101 2.85 -1.96 -34.32
CA GLY A 101 3.25 -2.58 -35.59
C GLY A 101 3.34 -4.11 -35.52
N VAL A 102 2.63 -4.75 -34.59
CA VAL A 102 2.63 -6.20 -34.39
C VAL A 102 1.28 -6.77 -34.77
N GLU A 103 1.28 -7.86 -35.55
CA GLU A 103 0.07 -8.57 -35.92
C GLU A 103 -0.59 -9.19 -34.68
N GLN A 104 -1.88 -8.93 -34.51
CA GLN A 104 -2.67 -9.50 -33.43
C GLN A 104 -3.15 -10.91 -33.80
N VAL A 105 -2.65 -11.93 -33.10
CA VAL A 105 -2.88 -13.37 -33.42
C VAL A 105 -4.13 -13.93 -32.72
N TYR A 106 -4.82 -13.12 -31.91
CA TYR A 106 -6.01 -13.52 -31.15
C TYR A 106 -7.16 -12.54 -31.32
N THR A 107 -8.38 -13.04 -31.34
CA THR A 107 -9.57 -12.18 -31.38
C THR A 107 -9.64 -11.35 -30.09
N PRO A 108 -9.69 -10.00 -30.19
CA PRO A 108 -9.77 -9.18 -28.99
C PRO A 108 -11.09 -9.48 -28.25
N PRO A 109 -11.06 -9.56 -26.91
CA PRO A 109 -12.27 -9.79 -26.11
C PRO A 109 -13.29 -8.65 -26.24
N THR A 110 -12.88 -7.51 -26.79
CA THR A 110 -13.72 -6.33 -27.07
C THR A 110 -14.50 -6.42 -28.39
N SER A 111 -14.26 -7.45 -29.23
CA SER A 111 -15.05 -7.65 -30.45
C SER A 111 -16.53 -7.89 -30.12
N PRO A 112 -17.48 -7.12 -30.69
CA PRO A 112 -18.87 -7.15 -30.29
C PRO A 112 -19.56 -8.38 -30.90
N ALA A 113 -19.48 -9.51 -30.21
CA ALA A 113 -20.25 -10.71 -30.58
C ALA A 113 -21.10 -11.29 -29.44
N ARG A 114 -21.09 -10.69 -28.23
CA ARG A 114 -21.98 -11.16 -27.16
C ARG A 114 -22.24 -10.11 -26.08
N ILE A 115 -23.44 -9.53 -26.13
CA ILE A 115 -24.26 -8.86 -25.09
C ILE A 115 -23.61 -8.66 -23.71
N GLN A 116 -23.29 -7.40 -23.39
CA GLN A 116 -22.80 -6.92 -22.10
C GLN A 116 -23.75 -7.33 -20.95
N SER A 117 -23.34 -8.32 -20.15
CA SER A 117 -24.01 -8.73 -18.91
C SER A 117 -22.94 -8.92 -17.81
N PRO A 118 -23.23 -8.64 -16.53
CA PRO A 118 -22.26 -8.77 -15.41
C PRO A 118 -21.68 -10.19 -15.23
N SER A 119 -22.35 -11.22 -15.75
CA SER A 119 -21.86 -12.61 -15.77
C SER A 119 -20.77 -12.86 -16.81
N GLN A 120 -20.53 -11.94 -17.75
CA GLN A 120 -19.55 -12.12 -18.81
C GLN A 120 -18.11 -11.82 -18.40
N ASP A 121 -17.85 -11.05 -17.33
CA ASP A 121 -16.46 -10.78 -16.93
C ASP A 121 -15.73 -12.10 -16.61
N LEU A 122 -16.38 -13.00 -15.85
CA LEU A 122 -15.86 -14.33 -15.57
C LEU A 122 -15.67 -15.18 -16.84
N GLN A 123 -16.57 -15.06 -17.82
CA GLN A 123 -16.49 -15.81 -19.07
C GLN A 123 -15.40 -15.26 -20.00
N ALA A 124 -15.26 -13.94 -20.09
CA ALA A 124 -14.19 -13.26 -20.79
C ALA A 124 -12.82 -13.60 -20.18
N HIS A 125 -12.72 -13.72 -18.86
CA HIS A 125 -11.47 -14.15 -18.19
C HIS A 125 -11.14 -15.62 -18.46
N HIS A 126 -12.13 -16.51 -18.45
CA HIS A 126 -11.93 -17.92 -18.81
C HIS A 126 -11.48 -18.07 -20.27
N ASP A 127 -12.04 -17.26 -21.17
CA ASP A 127 -11.66 -17.21 -22.57
C ASP A 127 -10.22 -16.68 -22.73
N ARG A 128 -9.80 -15.66 -21.96
CA ARG A 128 -8.40 -15.18 -21.97
C ARG A 128 -7.41 -16.25 -21.52
N ALA A 129 -7.71 -17.00 -20.46
CA ALA A 129 -6.85 -18.09 -20.00
C ALA A 129 -6.72 -19.20 -21.06
N PHE A 130 -7.80 -19.50 -21.79
CA PHE A 130 -7.76 -20.44 -22.91
C PHE A 130 -6.93 -19.92 -24.09
N ILE A 131 -7.08 -18.63 -24.45
CA ILE A 131 -6.27 -17.98 -25.50
C ILE A 131 -4.79 -18.00 -25.11
N LEU A 132 -4.45 -17.69 -23.86
CA LEU A 132 -3.07 -17.71 -23.36
C LEU A 132 -2.47 -19.13 -23.45
N LYS A 133 -3.24 -20.16 -23.08
CA LYS A 133 -2.82 -21.57 -23.25
C LYS A 133 -2.61 -21.92 -24.72
N ARG A 134 -3.47 -21.44 -25.62
CA ARG A 134 -3.34 -21.67 -27.08
C ARG A 134 -2.09 -20.98 -27.63
N LEU A 135 -1.82 -19.74 -27.23
CA LEU A 135 -0.60 -19.01 -27.60
C LEU A 135 0.65 -19.73 -27.06
N ALA A 136 0.65 -20.22 -25.83
CA ALA A 136 1.75 -20.99 -25.26
C ALA A 136 2.04 -22.27 -26.07
N LYS A 137 1.00 -23.00 -26.48
CA LYS A 137 1.14 -24.18 -27.34
C LYS A 137 1.69 -23.81 -28.73
N SER A 138 1.20 -22.73 -29.32
CA SER A 138 1.68 -22.22 -30.62
C SER A 138 3.14 -21.78 -30.55
N LEU A 139 3.55 -21.13 -29.46
CA LEU A 139 4.93 -20.74 -29.19
C LEU A 139 5.86 -21.96 -29.08
N LEU A 140 5.43 -22.99 -28.34
CA LEU A 140 6.18 -24.24 -28.21
C LEU A 140 6.32 -24.96 -29.56
N LEU A 141 5.27 -24.99 -30.36
CA LEU A 141 5.28 -25.61 -31.68
C LEU A 141 6.21 -24.86 -32.65
N ASN A 142 6.18 -23.52 -32.65
CA ASN A 142 7.12 -22.71 -33.44
C ASN A 142 8.57 -22.90 -32.99
N PHE A 143 8.82 -23.08 -31.69
CA PHE A 143 10.16 -23.41 -31.19
C PHE A 143 10.64 -24.78 -31.67
N LEU A 144 9.75 -25.79 -31.69
CA LEU A 144 10.08 -27.12 -32.21
C LEU A 144 10.36 -27.08 -33.72
N GLU A 145 9.57 -26.30 -34.47
CA GLU A 145 9.81 -26.05 -35.90
C GLU A 145 11.14 -25.35 -36.14
N LEU A 146 11.51 -24.37 -35.30
CA LEU A 146 12.81 -23.70 -35.38
C LEU A 146 13.97 -24.69 -35.19
N LEU A 147 13.86 -25.61 -34.23
CA LEU A 147 14.86 -26.68 -34.05
C LEU A 147 14.94 -27.60 -35.28
N GLY A 148 13.80 -27.95 -35.86
CA GLY A 148 13.74 -28.73 -37.11
C GLY A 148 14.34 -28.01 -38.31
N VAL A 149 14.09 -26.70 -38.44
CA VAL A 149 14.68 -25.86 -39.49
C VAL A 149 16.19 -25.74 -39.31
N LEU A 150 16.68 -25.51 -38.09
CA LEU A 150 18.12 -25.46 -37.80
C LEU A 150 18.83 -26.78 -38.10
N ALA A 151 18.15 -27.91 -37.91
CA ALA A 151 18.71 -29.23 -38.23
C ALA A 151 18.72 -29.54 -39.73
N THR A 152 17.77 -29.00 -40.51
CA THR A 152 17.61 -29.32 -41.95
C THR A 152 18.19 -28.24 -42.87
N ASN A 153 17.77 -26.99 -42.69
CA ASN A 153 18.16 -25.84 -43.50
C ASN A 153 18.34 -24.60 -42.62
N PRO A 154 19.56 -24.37 -42.10
CA PRO A 154 19.82 -23.28 -41.17
C PRO A 154 19.56 -21.89 -41.74
N SER A 155 19.49 -21.70 -43.06
CA SER A 155 19.29 -20.40 -43.70
C SER A 155 17.90 -19.78 -43.47
N LEU A 156 16.90 -20.58 -43.09
CA LEU A 156 15.49 -20.14 -42.95
C LEU A 156 15.10 -19.82 -41.50
N TRP A 157 16.05 -19.77 -40.57
CA TRP A 157 15.80 -19.55 -39.13
C TRP A 157 15.10 -18.21 -38.83
N THR A 158 15.40 -17.17 -39.61
CA THR A 158 14.96 -15.79 -39.37
C THR A 158 13.44 -15.66 -39.34
N GLN A 159 12.73 -16.35 -40.24
CA GLN A 159 11.26 -16.30 -40.30
C GLN A 159 10.65 -16.88 -39.03
N LYS A 160 11.13 -18.04 -38.58
CA LYS A 160 10.62 -18.68 -37.36
C LYS A 160 10.92 -17.90 -36.09
N VAL A 161 12.07 -17.23 -36.02
CA VAL A 161 12.38 -16.33 -34.90
C VAL A 161 11.46 -15.12 -34.88
N GLN A 162 11.10 -14.58 -36.06
CA GLN A 162 10.14 -13.49 -36.14
C GLN A 162 8.74 -13.93 -35.69
N ASP A 163 8.29 -15.13 -36.07
CA ASP A 163 7.01 -15.69 -35.62
C ASP A 163 6.99 -15.85 -34.08
N ILE A 164 8.08 -16.38 -33.50
CA ILE A 164 8.26 -16.51 -32.05
C ILE A 164 8.20 -15.13 -31.37
N ARG A 165 8.86 -14.12 -31.94
CA ARG A 165 8.83 -12.75 -31.43
C ARG A 165 7.40 -12.19 -31.43
N THR A 166 6.67 -12.34 -32.52
CA THR A 166 5.27 -11.90 -32.62
C THR A 166 4.40 -12.60 -31.58
N LEU A 167 4.52 -13.92 -31.43
CA LEU A 167 3.79 -14.70 -30.43
C LEU A 167 4.12 -14.26 -29.00
N ALA A 168 5.39 -14.00 -28.70
CA ALA A 168 5.83 -13.53 -27.38
C ALA A 168 5.25 -12.14 -27.05
N ILE A 169 5.25 -11.20 -28.00
CA ILE A 169 4.67 -9.87 -27.80
C ILE A 169 3.16 -9.98 -27.56
N ASN A 170 2.44 -10.77 -28.36
CA ASN A 170 1.01 -11.04 -28.18
C ASN A 170 0.71 -11.66 -26.80
N PHE A 171 1.55 -12.59 -26.35
CA PHE A 171 1.43 -13.24 -25.04
C PHE A 171 1.60 -12.23 -23.89
N HIS A 172 2.62 -11.36 -23.98
CA HIS A 172 2.85 -10.31 -23.00
C HIS A 172 1.72 -9.27 -22.98
N HIS A 173 1.20 -8.89 -24.15
CA HIS A 173 0.08 -7.97 -24.24
C HIS A 173 -1.16 -8.52 -23.51
N LEU A 174 -1.52 -9.78 -23.76
CA LEU A 174 -2.65 -10.44 -23.10
C LEU A 174 -2.47 -10.56 -21.57
N LEU A 175 -1.24 -10.78 -21.10
CA LEU A 175 -0.93 -10.77 -19.66
C LEU A 175 -1.07 -9.38 -19.05
N ASN A 176 -0.61 -8.36 -19.77
CA ASN A 176 -0.67 -6.98 -19.32
C ASN A 176 -2.13 -6.49 -19.22
N GLU A 177 -2.99 -6.88 -20.17
CA GLU A 177 -4.44 -6.67 -20.07
C GLU A 177 -5.08 -7.32 -18.83
N TYR A 178 -4.45 -8.35 -18.24
CA TYR A 178 -4.93 -9.03 -17.04
C TYR A 178 -4.46 -8.38 -15.73
N ARG A 179 -3.45 -7.49 -15.78
CA ARG A 179 -2.88 -6.84 -14.58
C ARG A 179 -3.90 -6.05 -13.75
N PRO A 180 -4.81 -5.26 -14.34
CA PRO A 180 -5.80 -4.53 -13.56
C PRO A 180 -6.74 -5.46 -12.78
N HIS A 181 -7.10 -6.61 -13.36
CA HIS A 181 -7.89 -7.63 -12.68
C HIS A 181 -7.12 -8.27 -11.52
N GLN A 182 -5.84 -8.64 -11.75
CA GLN A 182 -4.96 -9.16 -10.70
C GLN A 182 -4.85 -8.20 -9.52
N ALA A 183 -4.70 -6.89 -9.78
CA ALA A 183 -4.62 -5.87 -8.73
C ALA A 183 -5.90 -5.79 -7.90
N ARG A 184 -7.08 -5.85 -8.55
CA ARG A 184 -8.39 -5.86 -7.86
C ARG A 184 -8.56 -7.09 -6.98
N GLU A 185 -8.26 -8.29 -7.50
CA GLU A 185 -8.33 -9.53 -6.72
C GLU A 185 -7.35 -9.50 -5.54
N SER A 186 -6.13 -8.99 -5.74
CA SER A 186 -5.17 -8.81 -4.65
C SER A 186 -5.69 -7.85 -3.58
N LEU A 187 -6.35 -6.75 -3.97
CA LEU A 187 -6.94 -5.81 -3.03
C LEU A 187 -8.08 -6.45 -2.23
N ILE A 188 -8.96 -7.20 -2.92
CA ILE A 188 -10.05 -7.94 -2.28
C ILE A 188 -9.49 -8.94 -1.26
N MET A 189 -8.42 -9.66 -1.61
CA MET A 189 -7.75 -10.59 -0.71
C MET A 189 -7.24 -9.89 0.56
N ILE A 190 -6.52 -8.77 0.39
CA ILE A 190 -6.01 -7.96 1.52
C ILE A 190 -7.17 -7.48 2.40
N MET A 191 -8.26 -6.99 1.81
CA MET A 191 -9.43 -6.52 2.57
C MET A 191 -10.11 -7.65 3.34
N ARG A 192 -10.22 -8.85 2.76
CA ARG A 192 -10.77 -10.03 3.44
C ARG A 192 -9.91 -10.44 4.63
N GLU A 193 -8.59 -10.40 4.49
CA GLU A 193 -7.65 -10.68 5.57
C GLU A 193 -7.78 -9.66 6.71
N GLN A 194 -7.86 -8.36 6.37
CA GLN A 194 -8.08 -7.30 7.36
C GLN A 194 -9.39 -7.49 8.12
N LEU A 195 -10.47 -7.87 7.42
CA LEU A 195 -11.76 -8.15 8.03
C LEU A 195 -11.69 -9.35 8.97
N ALA A 196 -11.02 -10.43 8.56
CA ALA A 196 -10.80 -11.60 9.41
C ALA A 196 -10.01 -11.25 10.67
N LYS A 197 -8.93 -10.47 10.54
CA LYS A 197 -8.14 -9.98 11.67
C LYS A 197 -8.98 -9.12 12.62
N LYS A 198 -9.78 -8.20 12.09
CA LYS A 198 -10.67 -7.35 12.90
C LYS A 198 -11.73 -8.16 13.65
N LYS A 199 -12.29 -9.19 13.04
CA LYS A 199 -13.22 -10.11 13.73
C LYS A 199 -12.54 -10.88 14.85
N ALA A 200 -11.32 -11.38 14.63
CA ALA A 200 -10.55 -12.06 15.66
C ALA A 200 -10.19 -11.12 16.83
N GLU A 201 -9.80 -9.88 16.54
CA GLU A 201 -9.56 -8.84 17.55
C GLU A 201 -10.82 -8.58 18.40
N ILE A 202 -11.99 -8.39 17.77
CA ILE A 202 -13.26 -8.17 18.48
C ILE A 202 -13.62 -9.38 19.35
N GLN A 203 -13.43 -10.59 18.84
CA GLN A 203 -13.70 -11.81 19.60
C GLN A 203 -12.79 -11.92 20.83
N SER A 204 -11.49 -11.65 20.66
CA SER A 204 -10.53 -11.66 21.77
C SER A 204 -10.87 -10.61 22.85
N VAL A 205 -11.33 -9.42 22.44
CA VAL A 205 -11.77 -8.36 23.37
C VAL A 205 -13.02 -8.80 24.12
N ARG A 206 -14.00 -9.43 23.45
CA ARG A 206 -15.20 -9.97 24.10
C ARG A 206 -14.86 -11.03 25.14
N GLU A 207 -14.00 -11.98 24.78
CA GLU A 207 -13.51 -13.01 25.72
C GLU A 207 -12.77 -12.41 26.92
N CYS A 208 -12.01 -11.34 26.71
CA CYS A 208 -11.37 -10.62 27.80
C CYS A 208 -12.41 -9.93 28.71
N GLY A 209 -13.43 -9.30 28.13
CA GLY A 209 -14.55 -8.71 28.86
C GLY A 209 -15.27 -9.73 29.75
N GLU A 210 -15.62 -10.90 29.20
CA GLU A 210 -16.25 -11.99 29.95
C GLU A 210 -15.35 -12.51 31.08
N ARG A 211 -14.03 -12.59 30.87
CA ARG A 211 -13.10 -12.97 31.94
C ARG A 211 -13.06 -11.93 33.06
N VAL A 212 -13.03 -10.64 32.72
CA VAL A 212 -13.02 -9.54 33.70
C VAL A 212 -14.34 -9.51 34.48
N GLU A 213 -15.47 -9.69 33.81
CA GLU A 213 -16.80 -9.76 34.45
C GLU A 213 -16.87 -10.91 35.45
N LYS A 214 -16.42 -12.11 35.07
CA LYS A 214 -16.33 -13.26 35.99
C LYS A 214 -15.43 -13.00 37.20
N ILE A 215 -14.29 -12.32 37.00
CA ILE A 215 -13.39 -11.95 38.10
C ILE A 215 -14.08 -10.93 39.03
N LEU A 216 -14.80 -9.96 38.47
CA LEU A 216 -15.52 -8.94 39.23
C LEU A 216 -16.68 -9.54 40.02
N GLU A 217 -17.45 -10.46 39.44
CA GLU A 217 -18.48 -11.24 40.14
C GLU A 217 -17.87 -12.07 41.28
N GLY A 218 -16.73 -12.72 41.04
CA GLY A 218 -15.98 -13.46 42.06
C GLY A 218 -15.54 -12.56 43.22
N LEU A 219 -14.98 -11.38 42.94
CA LEU A 219 -14.59 -10.40 43.96
C LEU A 219 -15.80 -9.76 44.69
N GLY A 220 -16.90 -9.55 43.96
CA GLY A 220 -18.16 -9.07 44.52
C GLY A 220 -18.77 -10.07 45.49
N SER A 221 -18.67 -11.37 45.19
CA SER A 221 -19.12 -12.44 46.10
C SER A 221 -18.24 -12.57 47.35
N ILE A 222 -16.97 -12.18 47.28
CA ILE A 222 -16.03 -12.14 48.42
C ILE A 222 -16.26 -10.93 49.34
N SER A 223 -16.84 -9.84 48.84
CA SER A 223 -17.03 -8.60 49.63
C SER A 223 -18.33 -8.56 50.45
N LEU A 224 -19.14 -9.62 50.42
CA LEU A 224 -20.36 -9.74 51.23
C LEU A 224 -20.19 -10.57 52.52
N ASP A 225 -18.99 -11.10 52.77
CA ASP A 225 -18.64 -11.53 54.12
C ASP A 225 -18.14 -10.30 54.89
N GLU A 226 -19.07 -9.65 55.60
CA GLU A 226 -18.77 -8.64 56.61
C GLU A 226 -17.62 -9.12 57.51
N PRO A 227 -16.76 -8.21 58.04
CA PRO A 227 -15.79 -8.61 59.05
C PRO A 227 -16.55 -9.29 60.18
N LYS A 228 -16.30 -10.58 60.40
CA LYS A 228 -16.77 -11.29 61.59
C LYS A 228 -16.41 -10.39 62.77
N VAL A 229 -17.42 -9.79 63.38
CA VAL A 229 -17.30 -9.15 64.68
C VAL A 229 -16.76 -10.24 65.57
N TYR A 230 -15.48 -10.15 65.91
CA TYR A 230 -14.96 -10.90 67.03
C TYR A 230 -15.74 -10.37 68.22
N GLU A 231 -16.75 -11.13 68.67
CA GLU A 231 -17.32 -10.93 69.99
C GLU A 231 -16.14 -10.87 70.95
N LYS A 232 -16.01 -9.72 71.61
CA LYS A 232 -15.04 -9.53 72.69
C LYS A 232 -15.34 -10.66 73.68
N GLU A 233 -14.41 -11.60 73.83
CA GLU A 233 -14.50 -12.61 74.90
C GLU A 233 -14.83 -11.87 76.20
N PRO A 234 -15.74 -12.38 77.05
CA PRO A 234 -16.06 -11.70 78.29
C PRO A 234 -14.74 -11.47 79.04
N GLU A 235 -14.48 -10.23 79.46
CA GLU A 235 -13.36 -9.90 80.33
C GLU A 235 -13.52 -10.77 81.58
N VAL A 236 -12.78 -11.88 81.62
CA VAL A 236 -12.70 -12.74 82.77
C VAL A 236 -11.94 -11.94 83.82
N ASP A 237 -12.60 -11.64 84.95
CA ASP A 237 -12.00 -10.92 86.05
C ASP A 237 -10.92 -11.80 86.68
N VAL A 238 -9.66 -11.53 86.28
CA VAL A 238 -8.49 -12.32 86.65
C VAL A 238 -8.27 -12.25 88.17
N GLU A 239 -8.72 -11.19 88.84
CA GLU A 239 -8.63 -11.07 90.29
C GLU A 239 -9.54 -12.08 90.99
N GLU A 240 -10.77 -12.28 90.50
CA GLU A 240 -11.73 -13.22 91.09
C GLU A 240 -11.24 -14.68 90.99
N ILE A 241 -10.63 -15.04 89.85
CA ILE A 241 -10.01 -16.36 89.65
C ILE A 241 -8.79 -16.56 90.56
N ILE A 242 -7.98 -15.52 90.76
CA ILE A 242 -6.81 -15.59 91.65
C ILE A 242 -7.24 -15.78 93.11
N TRP A 243 -8.28 -15.06 93.56
CA TRP A 243 -8.81 -15.21 94.91
C TRP A 243 -9.45 -16.59 95.14
N GLU A 244 -10.24 -17.11 94.20
CA GLU A 244 -10.79 -18.48 94.29
C GLU A 244 -9.69 -19.54 94.33
N SER A 245 -8.60 -19.38 93.57
CA SER A 245 -7.48 -20.33 93.60
C SER A 245 -6.68 -20.27 94.91
N MET A 246 -6.54 -19.09 95.52
CA MET A 246 -5.88 -18.94 96.82
C MET A 246 -6.73 -19.52 97.96
N GLU A 247 -8.05 -19.34 97.95
CA GLU A 247 -8.94 -19.94 98.96
C GLU A 247 -8.91 -21.47 98.90
N LYS A 248 -8.75 -22.04 97.70
CA LYS A 248 -8.68 -23.50 97.49
C LYS A 248 -7.36 -24.13 97.93
N GLU A 249 -6.26 -23.36 97.99
CA GLU A 249 -4.98 -23.84 98.52
C GLU A 249 -4.84 -23.62 100.04
N LEU A 250 -5.66 -22.74 100.63
CA LEU A 250 -5.65 -22.46 102.07
C LEU A 250 -6.70 -23.25 102.87
N ALA A 251 -7.54 -24.04 102.21
CA ALA A 251 -8.52 -24.97 102.81
C ALA A 251 -8.03 -26.42 102.74
#